data_AF-A0AAE0IU82-F1
#
_entry.id   AF-A0AAE0IU82-F1
#
_cell.length_a   1.000
_cell.length_b   1.000
_cell.length_c   1.000
_cell.angle_alpha   90.00
_cell.angle_beta   90.00
_cell.angle_gamma   90.00
#
_symmetry.space_group_name_H-M   'P 1'
#
loop_
_entity.id
_entity.type
_entity.pdbx_description
1 polymer ?
#
loop_
_entity_poly.entity_id
_entity_poly.type
_entity_poly.pdbx_seq_one_letter_code
_entity_poly.pdbx_strand_id
1 'polypeptide(L)'
;MTSDETGLPPRYEIRTLVGPEHAKWACALVTHCSIFASPVFSKVHTTTSTQSRTQLCYAMFRTALYQMSHQVDSGLSLGIFDTEYQFKRHVSAETGGKLYWDLENDASTSTRSEQFEDQLLLEQMDFPLVSVALAYDSFCPLDPTKLQPLYDLFPLIPLRNKATDKRDHRNPAEWQATGPGEVLFRGGTATKAGEEGKGFMKKLSWYMMRKAAADWRFRGIQIGTVHDAVSSVWSRPPAPFTAEVVVRFKCKDDDDDEELRKCFEGSDQEVTMIYVTLKAPN
;
A
#
# COMPACT_ATOMS: atom_id res chain seq x y z
N MET A 1 -3.83 24.37 1.30
CA MET A 1 -3.96 23.79 2.65
C MET A 1 -2.66 24.02 3.39
N THR A 2 -2.70 24.66 4.56
CA THR A 2 -1.51 24.90 5.41
C THR A 2 -1.14 23.63 6.19
N SER A 3 0.05 23.58 6.81
CA SER A 3 0.48 22.46 7.69
C SER A 3 -0.59 22.08 8.73
N ASP A 4 -1.31 23.07 9.24
CA ASP A 4 -2.34 22.93 10.27
C ASP A 4 -3.53 22.06 9.81
N GLU A 5 -3.91 22.10 8.53
CA GLU A 5 -5.05 21.33 8.01
C GLU A 5 -4.71 19.85 7.73
N THR A 6 -3.42 19.52 7.63
CA THR A 6 -2.95 18.13 7.52
C THR A 6 -2.71 17.50 8.89
N GLY A 7 -2.45 18.33 9.90
CA GLY A 7 -2.02 17.92 11.23
C GLY A 7 -0.66 17.21 11.23
N LEU A 8 0.14 17.36 10.17
CA LEU A 8 1.52 16.86 10.15
C LEU A 8 2.44 17.78 10.97
N PRO A 9 3.50 17.24 11.59
CA PRO A 9 4.57 18.09 12.12
C PRO A 9 5.18 18.95 11.00
N PRO A 10 5.66 20.18 11.29
CA PRO A 10 6.14 21.12 10.27
C PRO A 10 7.23 20.59 9.32
N ARG A 11 8.04 19.63 9.80
CA ARG A 11 9.08 18.94 9.03
C ARG A 11 8.55 18.06 7.89
N TYR A 12 7.25 17.78 7.86
CA TYR A 12 6.67 16.85 6.89
C TYR A 12 5.63 17.54 6.01
N GLU A 13 5.59 17.15 4.74
CA GLU A 13 4.60 17.63 3.79
C GLU A 13 3.97 16.51 2.97
N ILE A 14 2.71 16.69 2.57
CA ILE A 14 2.02 15.76 1.66
C ILE A 14 2.19 16.26 0.23
N ARG A 15 2.70 15.40 -0.66
CA ARG A 15 2.82 15.66 -2.10
C ARG A 15 2.10 14.58 -2.91
N THR A 16 1.72 14.93 -4.13
CA THR A 16 1.33 13.93 -5.15
C THR A 16 2.59 13.20 -5.62
N LEU A 17 2.53 11.88 -5.71
CA LEU A 17 3.61 11.08 -6.29
C LEU A 17 3.59 11.22 -7.81
N VAL A 18 4.76 11.37 -8.44
CA VAL A 18 4.87 11.69 -9.86
C VAL A 18 6.07 10.99 -10.45
N GLY A 19 5.86 10.32 -11.58
CA GLY A 19 6.91 9.74 -12.39
C GLY A 19 7.60 8.49 -11.81
N PRO A 20 8.56 7.95 -12.57
CA PRO A 20 9.14 6.64 -12.29
C PRO A 20 9.96 6.58 -11.01
N GLU A 21 10.58 7.68 -10.57
CA GLU A 21 11.37 7.70 -9.34
C GLU A 21 10.48 7.54 -8.10
N HIS A 22 9.38 8.28 -8.01
CA HIS A 22 8.42 8.10 -6.91
C HIS A 22 7.77 6.70 -6.94
N ALA A 23 7.52 6.14 -8.12
CA ALA A 23 7.03 4.75 -8.25
C ALA A 23 8.03 3.74 -7.66
N LYS A 24 9.32 3.88 -7.95
CA LYS A 24 10.37 3.02 -7.36
C LYS A 24 10.49 3.21 -5.85
N TRP A 25 10.44 4.45 -5.36
CA TRP A 25 10.54 4.73 -3.92
C TRP A 25 9.34 4.17 -3.16
N ALA A 26 8.12 4.35 -3.70
CA ALA A 26 6.91 3.78 -3.14
C ALA A 26 6.93 2.25 -3.18
N CYS A 27 7.42 1.65 -4.27
CA CYS A 27 7.59 0.21 -4.38
C CYS A 27 8.54 -0.31 -3.29
N ALA A 28 9.72 0.29 -3.15
CA ALA A 28 10.68 -0.10 -2.13
C ALA A 28 10.10 0.00 -0.71
N LEU A 29 9.37 1.09 -0.39
CA LEU A 29 8.68 1.23 0.90
C LEU A 29 7.64 0.14 1.11
N VAL A 30 6.78 -0.10 0.12
CA VAL A 30 5.69 -1.08 0.25
C VAL A 30 6.26 -2.49 0.40
N THR A 31 7.20 -2.89 -0.45
CA THR A 31 7.74 -4.25 -0.39
C THR A 31 8.56 -4.46 0.88
N HIS A 32 9.37 -3.49 1.30
CA HIS A 32 10.08 -3.55 2.57
C HIS A 32 9.10 -3.72 3.74
N CYS A 33 8.10 -2.84 3.88
CA CYS A 33 7.11 -2.96 4.94
C CYS A 33 6.32 -4.28 4.87
N SER A 34 5.96 -4.75 3.68
CA SER A 34 5.24 -6.00 3.49
C SER A 34 6.07 -7.21 3.93
N ILE A 35 7.35 -7.26 3.60
CA ILE A 35 8.20 -8.39 3.96
C ILE A 35 8.64 -8.33 5.42
N PHE A 36 9.01 -7.16 5.92
CA PHE A 36 9.70 -7.02 7.21
C PHE A 36 8.75 -6.75 8.39
N ALA A 37 7.65 -6.01 8.18
CA ALA A 37 6.82 -5.49 9.27
C ALA A 37 5.33 -5.88 9.21
N SER A 38 4.80 -6.29 8.06
CA SER A 38 3.38 -6.58 7.89
C SER A 38 2.90 -7.74 8.75
N PRO A 39 1.78 -7.63 9.48
CA PRO A 39 1.26 -8.71 10.34
C PRO A 39 0.73 -9.93 9.57
N VAL A 40 0.62 -9.84 8.23
CA VAL A 40 0.17 -10.91 7.33
C VAL A 40 1.34 -11.39 6.48
N PHE A 41 1.77 -10.55 5.54
CA PHE A 41 2.78 -10.90 4.54
C PHE A 41 4.13 -11.36 5.13
N SER A 42 4.54 -10.83 6.29
CA SER A 42 5.79 -11.28 6.92
C SER A 42 5.70 -12.70 7.51
N LYS A 43 4.48 -13.21 7.76
CA LYS A 43 4.23 -14.51 8.40
C LYS A 43 3.85 -15.59 7.40
N VAL A 44 3.01 -15.21 6.43
CA VAL A 44 2.49 -16.11 5.39
C VAL A 44 3.61 -16.74 4.54
N HIS A 45 4.69 -16.00 4.32
CA HIS A 45 5.75 -16.46 3.43
C HIS A 45 6.93 -17.12 4.14
N THR A 46 7.09 -16.92 5.46
CA THR A 46 8.14 -17.60 6.24
C THR A 46 7.88 -19.09 6.44
N THR A 47 6.64 -19.54 6.27
CA THR A 47 6.26 -20.96 6.40
C THR A 47 6.35 -21.74 5.09
N THR A 48 6.39 -21.05 3.94
CA THR A 48 6.24 -21.67 2.60
C THR A 48 7.41 -21.39 1.65
N SER A 49 8.24 -20.37 1.90
CA SER A 49 9.36 -20.01 1.05
C SER A 49 10.70 -20.47 1.61
N THR A 50 11.57 -21.00 0.74
CA THR A 50 12.97 -21.29 1.04
C THR A 50 13.89 -20.10 0.82
N GLN A 51 13.36 -18.97 0.30
CA GLN A 51 14.12 -17.76 0.03
C GLN A 51 14.36 -16.97 1.30
N SER A 52 15.50 -16.27 1.37
CA SER A 52 15.70 -15.27 2.43
C SER A 52 14.71 -14.10 2.24
N ARG A 53 14.39 -13.39 3.33
CA ARG A 53 13.49 -12.24 3.29
C ARG A 53 13.97 -11.15 2.33
N THR A 54 15.29 -10.94 2.22
CA THR A 54 15.89 -10.01 1.25
C THR A 54 15.62 -10.42 -0.18
N GLN A 55 15.81 -11.70 -0.53
CA GLN A 55 15.50 -12.21 -1.86
C GLN A 55 14.01 -12.06 -2.19
N LEU A 56 13.14 -12.35 -1.22
CA LEU A 56 11.71 -12.18 -1.38
C LEU A 56 11.33 -10.70 -1.55
N CYS A 57 11.98 -9.79 -0.83
CA CYS A 57 11.79 -8.34 -0.99
C CYS A 57 12.17 -7.87 -2.40
N TYR A 58 13.30 -8.34 -2.95
CA TYR A 58 13.71 -8.04 -4.32
C TYR A 58 12.76 -8.65 -5.37
N ALA A 59 12.32 -9.89 -5.18
CA ALA A 59 11.36 -10.53 -6.05
C ALA A 59 10.02 -9.76 -6.04
N MET A 60 9.54 -9.35 -4.86
CA MET A 60 8.34 -8.55 -4.72
C MET A 60 8.51 -7.18 -5.37
N PHE A 61 9.67 -6.53 -5.22
CA PHE A 61 9.95 -5.24 -5.83
C PHE A 61 9.85 -5.32 -7.36
N ARG A 62 10.49 -6.32 -7.97
CA ARG A 62 10.45 -6.51 -9.43
C ARG A 62 9.03 -6.76 -9.92
N THR A 63 8.29 -7.65 -9.25
CA THR A 63 6.95 -8.08 -9.68
C THR A 63 5.87 -7.04 -9.38
N ALA A 64 6.01 -6.23 -8.32
CA ALA A 64 5.04 -5.20 -7.95
C ALA A 64 5.26 -3.85 -8.65
N LEU A 65 6.39 -3.63 -9.35
CA LEU A 65 6.72 -2.33 -9.92
C LEU A 65 5.66 -1.82 -10.92
N TYR A 66 5.05 -2.72 -11.70
CA TYR A 66 3.92 -2.35 -12.57
C TYR A 66 2.76 -1.76 -11.75
N GLN A 67 2.33 -2.45 -10.69
CA GLN A 67 1.24 -2.01 -9.83
C GLN A 67 1.53 -0.64 -9.19
N MET A 68 2.78 -0.41 -8.78
CA MET A 68 3.20 0.86 -8.18
C MET A 68 3.24 1.99 -9.21
N SER A 69 3.77 1.71 -10.40
CA SER A 69 3.84 2.68 -11.50
C SER A 69 2.44 3.09 -11.94
N HIS A 70 1.53 2.13 -12.18
CA HIS A 70 0.14 2.42 -12.55
C HIS A 70 -0.56 3.35 -11.55
N GLN A 71 -0.35 3.11 -10.25
CA GLN A 71 -0.94 3.94 -9.20
C GLN A 71 -0.31 5.35 -9.15
N VAL A 72 0.99 5.46 -9.33
CA VAL A 72 1.68 6.77 -9.34
C VAL A 72 1.32 7.56 -10.60
N ASP A 73 1.34 6.91 -11.76
CA ASP A 73 1.05 7.51 -13.06
C ASP A 73 -0.41 7.96 -13.19
N SER A 74 -1.32 7.41 -12.37
CA SER A 74 -2.70 7.92 -12.27
C SER A 74 -2.80 9.35 -11.76
N GLY A 75 -1.76 9.88 -11.11
CA GLY A 75 -1.77 11.21 -10.47
C GLY A 75 -2.62 11.29 -9.20
N LEU A 76 -3.12 10.16 -8.69
CA LEU A 76 -3.99 10.08 -7.51
C LEU A 76 -3.27 9.57 -6.26
N SER A 77 -2.01 9.13 -6.41
CA SER A 77 -1.19 8.65 -5.31
C SER A 77 -0.53 9.80 -4.55
N LEU A 78 -0.47 9.68 -3.22
CA LEU A 78 0.08 10.69 -2.33
C LEU A 78 1.23 10.11 -1.51
N GLY A 79 2.17 10.96 -1.12
CA GLY A 79 3.27 10.63 -0.23
C GLY A 79 3.51 11.69 0.82
N ILE A 80 4.03 11.29 1.98
CA ILE A 80 4.58 12.20 2.97
C ILE A 80 6.09 12.27 2.77
N PHE A 81 6.61 13.48 2.63
CA PHE A 81 8.02 13.78 2.44
C PHE A 81 8.57 14.46 3.67
N ASP A 82 9.75 14.05 4.11
CA ASP A 82 10.57 14.76 5.08
C ASP A 82 11.30 15.92 4.40
N THR A 83 10.93 17.16 4.75
CA THR A 83 11.48 18.38 4.15
C THR A 83 12.86 18.73 4.68
N GLU A 84 13.27 18.14 5.80
CA GLU A 84 14.57 18.33 6.43
C GLU A 84 15.47 17.08 6.26
N TYR A 85 15.14 16.22 5.29
CA TYR A 85 15.85 14.98 5.02
C TYR A 85 17.34 15.24 4.74
N GLN A 86 18.21 14.54 5.48
CA GLN A 86 19.65 14.58 5.28
C GLN A 86 20.07 13.42 4.40
N PHE A 87 20.46 13.72 3.16
CA PHE A 87 20.94 12.70 2.22
C PHE A 87 22.24 12.08 2.72
N LYS A 88 22.32 10.76 2.60
CA LYS A 88 23.49 9.99 3.03
C LYS A 88 24.62 10.09 2.01
N ARG A 89 24.28 10.33 0.74
CA ARG A 89 25.22 10.42 -0.39
C ARG A 89 25.04 11.72 -1.17
N HIS A 90 26.15 12.26 -1.67
CA HIS A 90 26.17 13.47 -2.50
C HIS A 90 25.26 13.33 -3.73
N VAL A 91 25.34 12.20 -4.43
CA VAL A 91 24.53 11.93 -5.63
C VAL A 91 23.03 11.97 -5.31
N SER A 92 22.61 11.48 -4.14
CA SER A 92 21.20 11.56 -3.73
C SER A 92 20.77 13.00 -3.50
N ALA A 93 21.62 13.85 -2.91
CA ALA A 93 21.33 15.26 -2.74
C ALA A 93 21.17 15.99 -4.09
N GLU A 94 22.02 15.66 -5.06
CA GLU A 94 21.94 16.21 -6.43
C GLU A 94 20.68 15.78 -7.17
N THR A 95 20.16 14.57 -6.92
CA THR A 95 18.97 14.03 -7.59
C THR A 95 17.68 14.16 -6.78
N GLY A 96 17.73 14.73 -5.57
CA GLY A 96 16.59 14.81 -4.65
C GLY A 96 16.19 13.47 -4.00
N GLY A 97 17.04 12.45 -4.15
CA GLY A 97 16.89 11.11 -3.58
C GLY A 97 17.27 10.02 -4.57
N LYS A 98 17.63 8.84 -4.06
CA LYS A 98 17.96 7.67 -4.87
C LYS A 98 17.77 6.36 -4.10
N LEU A 99 17.28 5.34 -4.80
CA LEU A 99 17.24 3.96 -4.33
C LEU A 99 18.49 3.22 -4.81
N TYR A 100 19.17 2.53 -3.89
CA TYR A 100 20.42 1.83 -4.16
C TYR A 100 20.35 0.31 -3.94
N TRP A 101 19.14 -0.25 -4.01
CA TRP A 101 18.99 -1.71 -3.95
C TRP A 101 19.67 -2.36 -5.15
N ASP A 102 20.55 -3.30 -4.85
CA ASP A 102 21.20 -4.12 -5.86
C ASP A 102 20.37 -5.39 -6.06
N LEU A 103 19.46 -5.32 -7.02
CA LEU A 103 18.53 -6.41 -7.29
C LEU A 103 19.22 -7.63 -7.90
N GLU A 104 20.41 -7.46 -8.49
CA GLU A 104 21.18 -8.54 -9.12
C GLU A 104 22.08 -9.26 -8.10
N ASN A 105 22.22 -8.72 -6.88
CA ASN A 105 22.99 -9.37 -5.83
C ASN A 105 22.28 -10.65 -5.34
N ASP A 106 23.02 -11.76 -5.35
CA ASP A 106 22.54 -13.04 -4.83
C ASP A 106 22.59 -13.06 -3.30
N ALA A 107 21.51 -12.55 -2.70
CA ALA A 107 21.33 -12.55 -1.26
C ALA A 107 21.17 -13.96 -0.64
N SER A 108 21.16 -15.07 -1.42
CA SER A 108 21.21 -16.43 -0.85
C SER A 108 22.57 -16.78 -0.26
N THR A 109 23.63 -16.12 -0.73
CA THR A 109 25.01 -16.38 -0.30
C THR A 109 25.42 -15.56 0.93
N SER A 110 24.53 -14.67 1.39
CA SER A 110 24.83 -13.82 2.53
C SER A 110 24.90 -14.63 3.83
N THR A 111 25.99 -14.45 4.56
CA THR A 111 26.18 -15.00 5.92
C THR A 111 25.73 -14.02 7.01
N ARG A 112 25.17 -12.87 6.61
CA ARG A 112 24.76 -11.80 7.53
C ARG A 112 23.40 -12.12 8.16
N SER A 113 23.14 -11.59 9.34
CA SER A 113 21.85 -11.78 10.01
C SER A 113 20.73 -11.06 9.27
N GLU A 114 19.49 -11.57 9.37
CA GLU A 114 18.32 -10.93 8.75
C GLU A 114 18.13 -9.48 9.21
N GLN A 115 18.42 -9.18 10.48
CA GLN A 115 18.35 -7.83 11.03
C GLN A 115 19.35 -6.89 10.36
N PHE A 116 20.55 -7.38 10.06
CA PHE A 116 21.55 -6.60 9.35
C PHE A 116 21.12 -6.34 7.90
N GLU A 117 20.56 -7.34 7.23
CA GLU A 117 20.05 -7.18 5.87
C GLU A 117 18.87 -6.20 5.78
N ASP A 118 17.92 -6.29 6.73
CA ASP A 118 16.81 -5.34 6.87
C ASP A 118 17.32 -3.90 6.99
N GLN A 119 18.24 -3.68 7.92
CA GLN A 119 18.85 -2.36 8.13
C GLN A 119 19.62 -1.88 6.89
N LEU A 120 20.32 -2.78 6.19
CA LEU A 120 21.04 -2.43 4.96
C LEU A 120 20.07 -1.99 3.84
N LEU A 121 18.92 -2.66 3.69
CA LEU A 121 17.91 -2.26 2.71
C LEU A 121 17.36 -0.85 3.02
N LEU A 122 17.08 -0.55 4.30
CA LEU A 122 16.66 0.77 4.74
C LEU A 122 17.77 1.83 4.54
N GLU A 123 19.02 1.43 4.74
CA GLU A 123 20.17 2.29 4.51
C GLU A 123 20.30 2.71 3.05
N GLN A 124 20.00 1.79 2.13
CA GLN A 124 20.01 2.00 0.68
C GLN A 124 18.81 2.80 0.13
N MET A 125 17.78 3.05 0.94
CA MET A 125 16.66 3.94 0.62
C MET A 125 16.97 5.39 1.02
N ASP A 126 17.82 6.03 0.20
CA ASP A 126 18.34 7.39 0.42
C ASP A 126 17.48 8.45 -0.29
N PHE A 127 16.23 8.58 0.15
CA PHE A 127 15.25 9.51 -0.39
C PHE A 127 14.30 10.03 0.72
N PRO A 128 13.66 11.20 0.53
CA PRO A 128 12.85 11.87 1.56
C PRO A 128 11.44 11.32 1.75
N LEU A 129 10.96 10.40 0.92
CA LEU A 129 9.64 9.79 1.03
C LEU A 129 9.55 8.85 2.25
N VAL A 130 8.63 9.12 3.17
CA VAL A 130 8.49 8.37 4.44
C VAL A 130 7.16 7.63 4.59
N SER A 131 6.11 8.01 3.86
CA SER A 131 4.82 7.31 3.90
C SER A 131 4.10 7.44 2.57
N VAL A 132 3.34 6.44 2.17
CA VAL A 132 2.63 6.43 0.87
C VAL A 132 1.17 6.03 1.02
N ALA A 133 0.34 6.71 0.22
CA ALA A 133 -1.02 6.32 -0.07
C ALA A 133 -1.25 6.19 -1.58
N LEU A 134 -1.19 4.94 -2.06
CA LEU A 134 -1.30 4.62 -3.47
C LEU A 134 -2.75 4.46 -3.93
N ALA A 135 -3.12 5.12 -5.01
CA ALA A 135 -4.48 5.09 -5.52
C ALA A 135 -4.48 5.13 -7.03
N TYR A 136 -5.60 4.70 -7.60
CA TYR A 136 -5.90 4.81 -9.02
C TYR A 136 -7.40 4.94 -9.22
N ASP A 137 -7.80 5.45 -10.38
CA ASP A 137 -9.19 5.51 -10.79
C ASP A 137 -9.63 4.09 -11.18
N SER A 138 -10.72 3.58 -10.58
CA SER A 138 -11.18 2.23 -10.87
C SER A 138 -11.73 2.06 -12.29
N PHE A 139 -12.05 3.17 -12.97
CA PHE A 139 -12.36 3.17 -14.40
C PHE A 139 -11.13 2.83 -15.27
N CYS A 140 -9.92 3.04 -14.75
CA CYS A 140 -8.65 2.66 -15.37
C CYS A 140 -8.00 1.52 -14.55
N PRO A 141 -8.54 0.30 -14.60
CA PRO A 141 -8.12 -0.79 -13.73
C PRO A 141 -6.69 -1.23 -14.01
N LEU A 142 -6.10 -1.92 -13.03
CA LEU A 142 -4.85 -2.64 -13.24
C LEU A 142 -5.05 -3.78 -14.25
N ASP A 143 -4.03 -4.03 -15.06
CA ASP A 143 -3.97 -5.12 -16.03
C ASP A 143 -3.64 -6.45 -15.30
N PRO A 144 -4.57 -7.43 -15.24
CA PRO A 144 -4.35 -8.68 -14.54
C PRO A 144 -3.17 -9.48 -15.11
N THR A 145 -2.90 -9.40 -16.42
CA THR A 145 -1.78 -10.10 -17.04
C THR A 145 -0.44 -9.55 -16.56
N LYS A 146 -0.34 -8.23 -16.34
CA LYS A 146 0.87 -7.61 -15.80
C LYS A 146 1.03 -7.82 -14.28
N LEU A 147 -0.05 -8.17 -13.58
CA LEU A 147 0.00 -8.54 -12.16
C LEU A 147 0.31 -10.03 -11.94
N GLN A 148 0.23 -10.87 -12.97
CA GLN A 148 0.45 -12.31 -12.84
C GLN A 148 1.77 -12.67 -12.13
N PRO A 149 2.93 -12.05 -12.44
CA PRO A 149 4.17 -12.37 -11.73
C PRO A 149 4.10 -12.09 -10.22
N LEU A 150 3.34 -11.06 -9.80
CA LEU A 150 3.11 -10.77 -8.38
C LEU A 150 2.17 -11.80 -7.76
N TYR A 151 1.15 -12.27 -8.50
CA TYR A 151 0.22 -13.29 -8.05
C TYR A 151 0.89 -14.66 -7.89
N ASP A 152 1.81 -15.00 -8.78
CA ASP A 152 2.59 -16.24 -8.66
C ASP A 152 3.49 -16.19 -7.41
N LEU A 153 4.06 -15.03 -7.10
CA LEU A 153 4.89 -14.83 -5.91
C LEU A 153 4.08 -14.74 -4.62
N PHE A 154 2.89 -14.13 -4.68
CA PHE A 154 1.96 -13.93 -3.56
C PHE A 154 0.55 -14.44 -3.90
N PRO A 155 0.31 -15.77 -3.91
CA PRO A 155 -0.99 -16.37 -4.24
C PRO A 155 -2.13 -15.90 -3.32
N LEU A 156 -1.78 -15.42 -2.13
CA LEU A 156 -2.69 -14.78 -1.19
C LEU A 156 -3.54 -13.67 -1.83
N ILE A 157 -2.94 -12.87 -2.71
CA ILE A 157 -3.57 -11.68 -3.28
C ILE A 157 -4.78 -12.05 -4.14
N PRO A 158 -4.65 -12.90 -5.19
CA PRO A 158 -5.80 -13.29 -5.99
C PRO A 158 -6.83 -14.11 -5.21
N LEU A 159 -6.40 -14.99 -4.29
CA LEU A 159 -7.31 -15.78 -3.44
C LEU A 159 -8.18 -14.87 -2.57
N ARG A 160 -7.55 -13.90 -1.88
CA ARG A 160 -8.26 -12.89 -1.09
C ARG A 160 -9.24 -12.09 -1.95
N ASN A 161 -8.81 -11.63 -3.14
CA ASN A 161 -9.67 -10.83 -4.01
C ASN A 161 -10.91 -11.63 -4.45
N LYS A 162 -10.74 -12.89 -4.86
CA LYS A 162 -11.84 -13.80 -5.19
C LYS A 162 -12.79 -14.00 -4.00
N ALA A 163 -12.24 -14.16 -2.80
CA ALA A 163 -13.00 -14.33 -1.57
C ALA A 163 -13.79 -13.07 -1.18
N THR A 164 -13.25 -11.87 -1.41
CA THR A 164 -13.98 -10.61 -1.22
C THR A 164 -15.07 -10.42 -2.27
N ASP A 165 -14.78 -10.71 -3.53
CA ASP A 165 -15.75 -10.54 -4.63
C ASP A 165 -16.97 -11.45 -4.45
N LYS A 166 -16.78 -12.69 -4.00
CA LYS A 166 -17.89 -13.61 -3.67
C LYS A 166 -18.80 -13.11 -2.55
N ARG A 167 -18.26 -12.30 -1.62
CA ARG A 167 -18.94 -11.82 -0.40
C ARG A 167 -19.49 -10.42 -0.54
N ASP A 168 -19.13 -9.70 -1.61
CA ASP A 168 -19.73 -8.41 -1.92
C ASP A 168 -21.08 -8.62 -2.62
N HIS A 169 -22.15 -8.45 -1.85
CA HIS A 169 -23.53 -8.63 -2.33
C HIS A 169 -24.17 -7.31 -2.79
N ARG A 170 -23.44 -6.19 -2.80
CA ARG A 170 -23.97 -4.91 -3.26
C ARG A 170 -24.23 -4.95 -4.77
N ASN A 171 -25.17 -4.12 -5.22
CA ASN A 171 -25.39 -3.95 -6.66
C ASN A 171 -24.15 -3.26 -7.27
N PRO A 172 -23.51 -3.83 -8.31
CA PRO A 172 -22.37 -3.21 -8.98
C PRO A 172 -22.60 -1.74 -9.38
N ALA A 173 -23.83 -1.38 -9.76
CA ALA A 173 -24.18 -0.01 -10.12
C ALA A 173 -24.02 1.01 -8.97
N GLU A 174 -24.03 0.57 -7.71
CA GLU A 174 -23.92 1.44 -6.54
C GLU A 174 -22.47 1.85 -6.24
N TRP A 175 -21.49 1.00 -6.58
CA TRP A 175 -20.11 1.17 -6.14
C TRP A 175 -19.05 1.08 -7.25
N GLN A 176 -19.36 0.50 -8.41
CA GLN A 176 -18.42 0.46 -9.54
C GLN A 176 -18.39 1.81 -10.27
N ALA A 177 -17.23 2.16 -10.81
CA ALA A 177 -17.12 3.30 -11.71
C ALA A 177 -17.72 2.91 -13.07
N THR A 178 -18.62 3.76 -13.57
CA THR A 178 -19.15 3.71 -14.94
C THR A 178 -18.45 4.72 -15.86
N GLY A 179 -17.71 5.66 -15.28
CA GLY A 179 -16.89 6.64 -15.98
C GLY A 179 -15.68 7.09 -15.18
N PRO A 180 -14.77 7.85 -15.80
CA PRO A 180 -13.61 8.44 -15.13
C PRO A 180 -14.02 9.34 -13.95
N GLY A 181 -13.24 9.32 -12.88
CA GLY A 181 -13.40 10.21 -11.73
C GLY A 181 -14.57 9.83 -10.81
N GLU A 182 -15.17 8.65 -10.96
CA GLU A 182 -16.29 8.24 -10.11
C GLU A 182 -15.83 7.58 -8.82
N VAL A 183 -15.04 6.50 -8.93
CA VAL A 183 -14.62 5.70 -7.77
C VAL A 183 -13.12 5.49 -7.77
N LEU A 184 -12.48 5.86 -6.66
CA LEU A 184 -11.04 5.69 -6.47
C LEU A 184 -10.79 4.36 -5.76
N PHE A 185 -9.87 3.55 -6.27
CA PHE A 185 -9.40 2.35 -5.59
C PHE A 185 -8.10 2.64 -4.85
N ARG A 186 -8.06 2.24 -3.58
CA ARG A 186 -6.92 2.41 -2.69
C ARG A 186 -6.11 1.11 -2.64
N GLY A 187 -4.91 1.09 -3.23
CA GLY A 187 -4.20 -0.16 -3.57
C GLY A 187 -2.93 -0.54 -2.79
N GLY A 188 -2.55 0.18 -1.73
CA GLY A 188 -1.35 -0.14 -0.92
C GLY A 188 -0.79 1.01 -0.06
N THR A 189 -0.58 0.78 1.24
CA THR A 189 -0.05 1.77 2.20
C THR A 189 1.25 1.27 2.81
N ALA A 190 2.19 2.17 3.06
CA ALA A 190 3.39 1.87 3.82
C ALA A 190 3.90 3.12 4.53
N THR A 191 4.56 2.94 5.66
CA THR A 191 5.30 3.99 6.37
C THR A 191 6.66 3.42 6.69
N LYS A 192 7.72 4.15 6.34
CA LYS A 192 9.12 3.73 6.49
C LYS A 192 9.40 3.29 7.93
N ALA A 193 10.22 2.26 8.09
CA ALA A 193 10.69 1.87 9.41
C ALA A 193 11.42 3.03 10.11
N GLY A 194 11.13 3.22 11.40
CA GLY A 194 11.58 4.36 12.20
C GLY A 194 10.64 5.58 12.16
N GLU A 195 9.60 5.56 11.32
CA GLU A 195 8.59 6.61 11.20
C GLU A 195 7.23 6.21 11.80
N GLU A 196 7.16 5.05 12.48
CA GLU A 196 5.97 4.55 13.15
C GLU A 196 5.52 5.45 14.32
N GLY A 197 4.28 5.28 14.76
CA GLY A 197 3.71 6.04 15.89
C GLY A 197 3.35 7.50 15.58
N LYS A 198 3.82 8.08 14.47
CA LYS A 198 3.52 9.46 14.04
C LYS A 198 2.12 9.65 13.44
N GLY A 199 1.36 8.57 13.25
CA GLY A 199 0.00 8.60 12.72
C GLY A 199 -0.10 8.97 11.23
N PHE A 200 1.00 8.86 10.48
CA PHE A 200 1.08 9.23 9.06
C PHE A 200 0.05 8.55 8.18
N MET A 201 -0.15 7.24 8.32
CA MET A 201 -1.16 6.51 7.56
C MET A 201 -2.57 7.12 7.72
N LYS A 202 -2.96 7.48 8.96
CA LYS A 202 -4.26 8.11 9.24
C LYS A 202 -4.37 9.50 8.61
N LYS A 203 -3.36 10.34 8.83
CA LYS A 203 -3.33 11.72 8.31
C LYS A 203 -3.38 11.74 6.79
N LEU A 204 -2.59 10.87 6.14
CA LEU A 204 -2.53 10.74 4.69
C LEU A 204 -3.84 10.19 4.11
N SER A 205 -4.47 9.20 4.78
CA SER A 205 -5.77 8.66 4.36
C SER A 205 -6.88 9.71 4.43
N TRP A 206 -6.94 10.48 5.52
CA TRP A 206 -7.92 11.55 5.68
C TRP A 206 -7.69 12.71 4.71
N TYR A 207 -6.43 13.05 4.44
CA TYR A 207 -6.09 14.03 3.41
C TYR A 207 -6.52 13.53 2.03
N MET A 208 -6.28 12.26 1.70
CA MET A 208 -6.74 11.65 0.45
C MET A 208 -8.26 11.73 0.30
N MET A 209 -9.04 11.43 1.34
CA MET A 209 -10.51 11.55 1.29
C MET A 209 -10.94 12.99 0.96
N ARG A 210 -10.35 13.99 1.63
CA ARG A 210 -10.64 15.41 1.36
C ARG A 210 -10.24 15.81 -0.05
N LYS A 211 -9.04 15.45 -0.49
CA LYS A 211 -8.53 15.77 -1.83
C LYS A 211 -9.36 15.09 -2.93
N ALA A 212 -9.73 13.83 -2.73
CA ALA A 212 -10.58 13.09 -3.64
C ALA A 212 -11.97 13.73 -3.80
N ALA A 213 -12.56 14.21 -2.70
CA ALA A 213 -13.86 14.88 -2.74
C ALA A 213 -13.79 16.29 -3.35
N ALA A 214 -12.81 17.10 -2.92
CA ALA A 214 -12.73 18.52 -3.23
C ALA A 214 -12.09 18.80 -4.59
N ASP A 215 -10.96 18.15 -4.88
CA ASP A 215 -10.14 18.47 -6.05
C ASP A 215 -10.44 17.52 -7.20
N TRP A 216 -10.43 16.22 -6.91
CA TRP A 216 -10.60 15.17 -7.94
C TRP A 216 -12.06 14.78 -8.19
N ARG A 217 -12.98 15.27 -7.36
CA ARG A 217 -14.44 15.15 -7.49
C ARG A 217 -15.00 13.72 -7.46
N PHE A 218 -14.24 12.74 -6.96
CA PHE A 218 -14.71 11.37 -6.74
C PHE A 218 -15.93 11.31 -5.82
N ARG A 219 -16.85 10.38 -6.09
CA ARG A 219 -18.03 10.11 -5.24
C ARG A 219 -17.72 9.10 -4.13
N GLY A 220 -16.76 8.22 -4.34
CA GLY A 220 -16.38 7.24 -3.32
C GLY A 220 -14.96 6.68 -3.45
N ILE A 221 -14.52 6.01 -2.40
CA ILE A 221 -13.24 5.28 -2.33
C ILE A 221 -13.50 3.85 -1.87
N GLN A 222 -12.97 2.88 -2.60
CA GLN A 222 -12.92 1.49 -2.16
C GLN A 222 -11.52 1.10 -1.71
N ILE A 223 -11.42 0.43 -0.57
CA ILE A 223 -10.17 -0.14 -0.04
C ILE A 223 -10.39 -1.58 0.40
N GLY A 224 -9.49 -2.47 -0.03
CA GLY A 224 -9.31 -3.79 0.57
C GLY A 224 -8.08 -3.79 1.48
N THR A 225 -8.19 -4.33 2.68
CA THR A 225 -7.06 -4.39 3.62
C THR A 225 -7.09 -5.66 4.46
N VAL A 226 -5.89 -6.04 4.90
CA VAL A 226 -5.63 -7.18 5.79
C VAL A 226 -4.92 -6.73 7.07
N HIS A 227 -5.08 -5.44 7.42
CA HIS A 227 -4.45 -4.83 8.57
C HIS A 227 -5.49 -4.09 9.41
N ASP A 228 -5.63 -4.50 10.67
CA ASP A 228 -6.68 -3.99 11.56
C ASP A 228 -6.59 -2.47 11.77
N ALA A 229 -5.38 -1.90 11.88
CA ALA A 229 -5.18 -0.46 12.01
C ALA A 229 -5.68 0.31 10.78
N VAL A 230 -5.46 -0.23 9.57
CA VAL A 230 -5.96 0.38 8.33
C VAL A 230 -7.48 0.26 8.29
N SER A 231 -8.03 -0.93 8.58
CA SER A 231 -9.48 -1.15 8.65
C SER A 231 -10.16 -0.18 9.63
N SER A 232 -9.56 0.00 10.80
CA SER A 232 -10.06 0.87 11.87
C SER A 232 -10.09 2.35 11.52
N VAL A 233 -9.14 2.82 10.71
CA VAL A 233 -9.11 4.22 10.21
C VAL A 233 -10.12 4.41 9.08
N TRP A 234 -10.18 3.48 8.13
CA TRP A 234 -11.02 3.61 6.95
C TRP A 234 -12.51 3.39 7.21
N SER A 235 -12.86 2.60 8.23
CA SER A 235 -14.24 2.45 8.71
C SER A 235 -14.76 3.64 9.53
N ARG A 236 -13.88 4.61 9.85
CA ARG A 236 -14.20 5.80 10.64
C ARG A 236 -13.63 7.05 9.99
N PRO A 237 -14.10 7.40 8.78
CA PRO A 237 -13.62 8.58 8.08
C PRO A 237 -14.06 9.86 8.84
N PRO A 238 -13.35 10.99 8.65
CA PRO A 238 -13.76 12.25 9.25
C PRO A 238 -15.03 12.76 8.56
N ALA A 239 -15.86 13.51 9.28
CA ALA A 239 -17.01 14.20 8.69
C ALA A 239 -16.57 15.10 7.51
N PRO A 240 -17.41 15.26 6.46
CA PRO A 240 -18.78 14.75 6.31
C PRO A 240 -18.87 13.34 5.72
N PHE A 241 -17.74 12.64 5.56
CA PHE A 241 -17.71 11.35 4.89
C PHE A 241 -18.28 10.25 5.77
N THR A 242 -18.85 9.23 5.13
CA THR A 242 -19.35 8.02 5.80
C THR A 242 -18.67 6.79 5.21
N ALA A 243 -18.60 5.71 5.99
CA ALA A 243 -18.01 4.45 5.52
C ALA A 243 -18.90 3.26 5.86
N GLU A 244 -18.85 2.27 4.99
CA GLU A 244 -19.47 0.96 5.17
C GLU A 244 -18.38 -0.11 5.08
N VAL A 245 -18.40 -1.06 6.03
CA VAL A 245 -17.59 -2.28 5.94
C VAL A 245 -18.40 -3.29 5.15
N VAL A 246 -18.09 -3.42 3.87
CA VAL A 246 -18.83 -4.22 2.89
C VAL A 246 -18.57 -5.72 3.10
N VAL A 247 -17.31 -6.07 3.32
CA VAL A 247 -16.88 -7.44 3.55
C VAL A 247 -15.98 -7.45 4.79
N ARG A 248 -16.19 -8.41 5.67
CA ARG A 248 -15.32 -8.70 6.80
C ARG A 248 -15.31 -10.21 7.06
N PHE A 249 -14.13 -10.80 7.11
CA PHE A 249 -13.97 -12.19 7.52
C PHE A 249 -12.54 -12.46 8.02
N LYS A 250 -12.38 -13.54 8.78
CA LYS A 250 -11.09 -14.08 9.20
C LYS A 250 -10.76 -15.25 8.31
N CYS A 251 -9.62 -15.19 7.62
CA CYS A 251 -9.22 -16.28 6.72
C CYS A 251 -8.97 -17.60 7.44
N LYS A 252 -8.55 -17.54 8.71
CA LYS A 252 -8.34 -18.76 9.52
C LYS A 252 -9.63 -19.51 9.86
N ASP A 253 -10.76 -18.81 9.84
CA ASP A 253 -12.09 -19.32 10.19
C ASP A 253 -12.94 -19.54 8.91
N ASP A 254 -12.32 -19.50 7.72
CA ASP A 254 -13.00 -19.71 6.45
C ASP A 254 -13.07 -21.22 6.13
N ASP A 255 -14.23 -21.82 6.41
CA ASP A 255 -14.48 -23.25 6.19
C ASP A 255 -14.64 -23.60 4.69
N ASP A 256 -14.90 -22.61 3.84
CA ASP A 256 -15.24 -22.82 2.42
C ASP A 256 -14.01 -22.75 1.48
N ASP A 257 -12.85 -22.28 1.96
CA ASP A 257 -11.65 -22.07 1.14
C ASP A 257 -10.37 -22.51 1.87
N GLU A 258 -10.05 -23.80 1.76
CA GLU A 258 -8.87 -24.41 2.38
C GLU A 258 -7.55 -23.78 1.90
N GLU A 259 -7.47 -23.42 0.62
CA GLU A 259 -6.28 -22.78 0.05
C GLU A 259 -6.05 -21.39 0.64
N LEU A 260 -7.11 -20.57 0.73
CA LEU A 260 -7.06 -19.27 1.38
C LEU A 260 -6.63 -19.38 2.85
N ARG A 261 -7.20 -20.35 3.58
CA ARG A 261 -6.86 -20.59 4.99
C ARG A 261 -5.38 -20.95 5.16
N LYS A 262 -4.84 -21.84 4.32
CA LYS A 262 -3.42 -22.20 4.31
C LYS A 262 -2.54 -21.00 4.00
N CYS A 263 -2.91 -20.18 3.02
CA CYS A 263 -2.14 -18.98 2.69
C CYS A 263 -2.24 -17.86 3.73
N PHE A 264 -3.11 -17.94 4.73
CA PHE A 264 -3.17 -16.98 5.85
C PHE A 264 -2.61 -17.55 7.16
N GLU A 265 -2.05 -18.76 7.14
CA GLU A 265 -1.52 -19.42 8.33
C GLU A 265 -0.48 -18.55 9.05
N GLY A 266 -0.62 -18.44 10.37
CA GLY A 266 0.21 -17.59 11.22
C GLY A 266 -0.30 -16.16 11.41
N SER A 267 -1.34 -15.72 10.70
CA SER A 267 -1.97 -14.41 10.90
C SER A 267 -3.39 -14.50 11.45
N ASP A 268 -3.69 -13.66 12.45
CA ASP A 268 -5.03 -13.48 13.04
C ASP A 268 -5.76 -12.24 12.50
N GLN A 269 -5.18 -11.56 11.50
CA GLN A 269 -5.77 -10.34 10.94
C GLN A 269 -7.05 -10.63 10.16
N GLU A 270 -7.95 -9.65 10.17
CA GLU A 270 -9.18 -9.70 9.37
C GLU A 270 -8.94 -9.17 7.96
N VAL A 271 -9.55 -9.82 6.97
CA VAL A 271 -9.74 -9.23 5.65
C VAL A 271 -10.96 -8.32 5.75
N THR A 272 -10.79 -7.06 5.35
CA THR A 272 -11.90 -6.11 5.26
C THR A 272 -11.90 -5.39 3.92
N MET A 273 -13.07 -5.24 3.34
CA MET A 273 -13.33 -4.33 2.23
C MET A 273 -14.26 -3.22 2.72
N ILE A 274 -13.85 -1.98 2.49
CA ILE A 274 -14.52 -0.79 2.99
C ILE A 274 -14.80 0.14 1.83
N TYR A 275 -16.01 0.68 1.79
CA TYR A 275 -16.40 1.72 0.86
C TYR A 275 -16.66 3.02 1.62
N VAL A 276 -15.99 4.10 1.22
CA VAL A 276 -16.16 5.43 1.79
C VAL A 276 -16.93 6.28 0.81
N THR A 277 -18.04 6.85 1.26
CA THR A 277 -18.86 7.80 0.51
C THR A 277 -18.34 9.21 0.74
N LEU A 278 -17.88 9.86 -0.33
CA LEU A 278 -17.29 11.21 -0.29
C LEU A 278 -18.30 12.32 -0.61
N LYS A 279 -19.34 11.98 -1.38
CA LYS A 279 -20.49 12.83 -1.68
C LYS A 279 -21.74 12.00 -1.44
N ALA A 280 -22.76 12.56 -0.80
CA ALA A 280 -24.06 11.91 -0.77
C ALA A 280 -24.55 11.68 -2.22
N PRO A 281 -25.15 10.53 -2.54
CA PRO A 281 -25.89 10.42 -3.80
C PRO A 281 -26.94 11.54 -3.82
N ASN A 282 -26.97 12.31 -4.92
CA ASN A 282 -27.97 13.34 -5.15
C ASN A 282 -29.38 12.75 -5.16
#